data_AF-I5AWL5-F1
#
_entry.id   AF-I5AWL5-F1
#
_cell.length_a   1.000
_cell.length_b   1.000
_cell.length_c   1.000
_cell.angle_alpha   90.00
_cell.angle_beta   90.00
_cell.angle_gamma   90.00
#
_symmetry.space_group_name_H-M   'P 1'
#
loop_
_entity.id
_entity.type
_entity.pdbx_description
1 polymer ?
#
loop_
_entity_poly.entity_id
_entity_poly.type
_entity_poly.pdbx_seq_one_letter_code
_entity_poly.pdbx_strand_id
1 'polypeptide(L)'
;MIGFYDYSVWLTYLSLLSSTLGILISLHGIGHPYLGIFCLMFSGLCDAFDGRVARTKKNRTDSMKKFGIQIDSLSDLVAFGVLPVCIGEAMAGVGSGISGISRIHFNGQLRSLLPALMVPCMLFYVLTALIRLAYFNVLEEERQKTEVGCRKSYTGLPVTSAALIFPTILLIQYITPFDVTFIYFAFLFITGILFILKFEVPKPGLRGILIMVGIGILEGALLLVGIFFLDHYNI
;
A
#
# COMPACT_ATOMS: atom_id res chain seq x y z
N MET A 1 2.59 21.40 22.95
CA MET A 1 1.91 20.80 21.78
C MET A 1 1.38 19.43 22.19
N ILE A 2 0.19 19.03 21.74
CA ILE A 2 -0.36 17.70 22.02
C ILE A 2 0.36 16.68 21.14
N GLY A 3 0.83 15.57 21.70
CA GLY A 3 1.53 14.49 20.98
C GLY A 3 3.03 14.39 21.25
N PHE A 4 3.65 13.33 20.76
CA PHE A 4 5.11 13.11 20.79
C PHE A 4 5.70 13.36 19.40
N TYR A 5 6.78 14.14 19.32
CA TYR A 5 7.34 14.65 18.05
C TYR A 5 8.81 14.27 17.83
N ASP A 6 9.30 13.26 18.55
CA ASP A 6 10.68 12.86 18.40
C ASP A 6 10.92 12.08 17.11
N TYR A 7 12.20 11.89 16.76
CA TYR A 7 12.58 11.24 15.51
C TYR A 7 12.05 9.80 15.34
N SER A 8 11.53 9.16 16.40
CA SER A 8 10.93 7.83 16.30
C SER A 8 9.61 7.79 15.53
N VAL A 9 8.93 8.93 15.34
CA VAL A 9 7.64 9.02 14.60
C VAL A 9 7.74 9.76 13.27
N TRP A 10 8.90 10.36 12.96
CA TRP A 10 9.05 11.17 11.73
C TRP A 10 8.84 10.36 10.46
N LEU A 11 9.32 9.12 10.41
CA LEU A 11 9.13 8.25 9.24
C LEU A 11 7.65 7.90 9.04
N THR A 12 6.92 7.61 10.10
CA THR A 12 5.47 7.41 10.05
C THR A 12 4.75 8.66 9.54
N TYR A 13 5.15 9.86 9.98
CA TYR A 13 4.60 11.11 9.44
C TYR A 13 4.92 11.33 7.96
N LEU A 14 6.13 11.01 7.51
CA LEU A 14 6.49 11.07 6.10
C LEU A 14 5.67 10.07 5.27
N SER A 15 5.42 8.87 5.79
CA SER A 15 4.54 7.87 5.18
C SER A 15 3.10 8.40 5.02
N LEU A 16 2.55 9.02 6.06
CA LEU A 16 1.22 9.63 6.00
C LEU A 16 1.15 10.80 5.00
N LEU A 17 2.15 11.69 5.00
CA LEU A 17 2.20 12.83 4.07
C LEU A 17 2.31 12.36 2.62
N SER A 18 3.18 11.38 2.35
CA SER A 18 3.32 10.75 1.03
C SER A 18 2.01 10.13 0.58
N SER A 19 1.39 9.30 1.43
CA SER A 19 0.15 8.63 1.06
C SER A 19 -1.02 9.60 0.83
N THR A 20 -1.14 10.64 1.65
CA THR A 20 -2.14 11.70 1.46
C THR A 20 -1.91 12.44 0.13
N LEU A 21 -0.66 12.79 -0.20
CA LEU A 21 -0.32 13.38 -1.48
C LEU A 21 -0.68 12.43 -2.64
N GLY A 22 -0.38 11.14 -2.51
CA GLY A 22 -0.74 10.11 -3.48
C GLY A 22 -2.25 10.01 -3.72
N ILE A 23 -3.07 10.10 -2.66
CA ILE A 23 -4.52 10.11 -2.76
C ILE A 23 -4.98 11.35 -3.54
N LEU A 24 -4.47 12.53 -3.19
CA LEU A 24 -4.82 13.78 -3.86
C LEU A 24 -4.45 13.74 -5.34
N ILE A 25 -3.23 13.32 -5.69
CA ILE A 25 -2.78 13.22 -7.08
C ILE A 25 -3.56 12.16 -7.87
N SER A 26 -3.95 11.06 -7.23
CA SER A 26 -4.72 10.01 -7.89
C SER A 26 -6.14 10.47 -8.24
N LEU A 27 -6.79 11.23 -7.36
CA LEU A 27 -8.20 11.58 -7.51
C LEU A 27 -8.46 13.00 -8.08
N HIS A 28 -7.45 13.87 -8.14
CA HIS A 28 -7.63 15.23 -8.63
C HIS A 28 -7.52 15.34 -10.15
N GLY A 29 -8.43 16.12 -10.76
CA GLY A 29 -8.40 16.41 -12.18
C GLY A 29 -8.63 15.17 -13.04
N ILE A 30 -7.70 14.87 -13.95
CA ILE A 30 -7.77 13.66 -14.78
C ILE A 30 -7.45 12.43 -13.94
N GLY A 31 -6.62 12.54 -12.90
CA GLY A 31 -6.15 11.44 -12.07
C GLY A 31 -4.87 10.80 -12.60
N HIS A 32 -3.89 10.61 -11.72
CA HIS A 32 -2.56 10.09 -12.09
C HIS A 32 -2.19 8.85 -11.25
N PRO A 33 -2.72 7.66 -11.58
CA PRO A 33 -2.54 6.44 -10.77
C PRO A 33 -1.08 6.03 -10.61
N TYR A 34 -0.25 6.19 -11.65
CA TYR A 34 1.18 5.86 -11.59
C TYR A 34 1.97 6.75 -10.61
N LEU A 35 1.63 8.05 -10.52
CA LEU A 35 2.23 8.93 -9.52
C LEU A 35 1.76 8.59 -8.10
N GLY A 36 0.49 8.19 -7.95
CA GLY A 36 -0.04 7.66 -6.68
C GLY A 36 0.73 6.41 -6.21
N ILE A 37 1.11 5.53 -7.14
CA ILE A 37 1.90 4.34 -6.84
C ILE A 37 3.30 4.66 -6.32
N PHE A 38 3.99 5.66 -6.88
CA PHE A 38 5.28 6.09 -6.32
C PHE A 38 5.13 6.58 -4.87
N CYS A 39 4.01 7.24 -4.55
CA CYS A 39 3.71 7.65 -3.17
C CYS A 39 3.47 6.43 -2.25
N LEU A 40 2.76 5.40 -2.74
CA LEU A 40 2.55 4.13 -2.03
C LEU A 40 3.88 3.41 -1.76
N MET A 41 4.76 3.34 -2.76
CA MET A 41 6.07 2.70 -2.65
C MET A 41 6.98 3.45 -1.65
N PHE A 42 6.95 4.78 -1.69
CA PHE A 42 7.68 5.60 -0.72
C PHE A 42 7.15 5.40 0.72
N SER A 43 5.83 5.30 0.90
CA SER A 43 5.24 4.94 2.20
C SER A 43 5.71 3.57 2.68
N GLY A 44 5.78 2.58 1.78
CA GLY A 44 6.35 1.25 2.07
C GLY A 44 7.82 1.29 2.49
N LEU A 45 8.62 2.17 1.86
CA LEU A 45 10.01 2.40 2.26
C LEU A 45 10.11 2.98 3.68
N CYS A 46 9.30 3.99 4.00
CA CYS A 46 9.26 4.61 5.33
C CYS A 46 8.89 3.59 6.42
N ASP A 47 7.83 2.81 6.21
CA ASP A 47 7.36 1.75 7.12
C ASP A 47 8.43 0.66 7.35
N ALA A 48 9.14 0.24 6.30
CA ALA A 48 10.19 -0.76 6.41
C ALA A 48 11.34 -0.37 7.37
N PHE A 49 11.51 0.93 7.63
CA PHE A 49 12.56 1.48 8.48
C PHE A 49 12.08 2.13 9.78
N ASP A 50 10.81 2.52 9.91
CA ASP A 50 10.34 3.29 11.07
C ASP A 50 10.49 2.51 12.39
N GLY A 51 10.14 1.24 12.43
CA GLY A 51 10.24 0.41 13.62
C GLY A 51 11.70 0.18 14.02
N ARG A 52 12.64 0.23 13.07
CA ARG A 52 14.08 0.15 13.37
C ARG A 52 14.59 1.45 13.93
N VAL A 53 14.29 2.57 13.27
CA VAL A 53 14.67 3.90 13.73
C VAL A 53 14.09 4.16 15.12
N ALA A 54 12.84 3.78 15.36
CA ALA A 54 12.19 3.92 16.65
C ALA A 54 12.79 3.04 17.77
N ARG A 55 13.50 1.95 17.42
CA ARG A 55 14.22 1.08 18.36
C ARG A 55 15.63 1.59 18.71
N THR A 56 16.21 2.52 17.95
CA THR A 56 17.54 3.07 18.29
C THR A 56 17.49 4.03 19.48
N LYS A 57 16.30 4.51 19.83
CA LYS A 57 16.11 5.47 20.91
C LYS A 57 16.29 4.82 22.28
N LYS A 58 17.40 5.17 22.95
CA LYS A 58 17.76 4.63 24.28
C LYS A 58 16.79 5.04 25.40
N ASN A 59 16.28 6.27 25.38
CA ASN A 59 15.40 6.83 26.41
C ASN A 59 13.93 6.90 25.95
N ARG A 60 13.39 5.81 25.41
CA ARG A 60 12.00 5.75 24.95
C ARG A 60 11.09 5.32 26.10
N THR A 61 10.15 6.17 26.49
CA THR A 61 9.16 5.83 27.53
C THR A 61 8.08 4.91 26.96
N ASP A 62 7.38 4.18 27.83
CA ASP A 62 6.27 3.29 27.43
C ASP A 62 5.14 4.06 26.73
N SER A 63 4.83 5.28 27.19
CA SER A 63 3.83 6.13 26.55
C SER A 63 4.23 6.51 25.12
N MET A 64 5.50 6.80 24.87
CA MET A 64 6.02 7.08 23.51
C MET A 64 6.01 5.84 22.63
N LYS A 65 6.26 4.66 23.21
CA LYS A 65 6.16 3.39 22.49
C LYS A 65 4.72 3.11 22.07
N LYS A 66 3.77 3.19 23.00
CA LYS A 66 2.34 2.98 22.74
C LYS A 66 1.80 4.00 21.74
N PHE A 67 2.13 5.27 21.89
CA PHE A 67 1.75 6.31 20.95
C PHE A 67 2.28 6.03 19.54
N GLY A 68 3.57 5.68 19.43
CA GLY A 68 4.17 5.30 18.16
C GLY A 68 3.45 4.14 17.48
N ILE A 69 3.11 3.08 18.21
CA ILE A 69 2.37 1.93 17.67
C ILE A 69 0.98 2.34 17.16
N GLN A 70 0.28 3.21 17.89
CA GLN A 70 -1.07 3.64 17.48
C GLN A 70 -1.02 4.51 16.21
N ILE A 71 -0.09 5.47 16.14
CA ILE A 71 0.00 6.37 14.99
C ILE A 71 0.52 5.66 13.74
N ASP A 72 1.38 4.66 13.93
CA ASP A 72 1.84 3.73 12.90
C ASP A 72 0.67 3.03 12.22
N SER A 73 -0.18 2.35 12.99
CA SER A 73 -1.35 1.66 12.42
C SER A 73 -2.39 2.59 11.79
N LEU A 74 -2.55 3.81 12.30
CA LEU A 74 -3.41 4.82 11.66
C LEU A 74 -2.83 5.29 10.32
N SER A 75 -1.51 5.50 10.27
CA SER A 75 -0.80 5.84 9.04
C SER A 75 -0.88 4.70 8.02
N ASP A 76 -0.66 3.45 8.44
CA ASP A 76 -0.74 2.24 7.61
C ASP A 76 -2.11 2.06 6.98
N LEU A 77 -3.19 2.37 7.72
CA LEU A 77 -4.53 2.28 7.17
C LEU A 77 -4.70 3.27 6.00
N VAL A 78 -4.17 4.48 6.10
CA VAL A 78 -4.23 5.47 5.02
C VAL A 78 -3.31 5.06 3.86
N ALA A 79 -2.06 4.69 4.17
CA ALA A 79 -1.04 4.38 3.18
C ALA A 79 -1.29 3.07 2.43
N PHE A 80 -1.66 2.00 3.12
CA PHE A 80 -1.78 0.67 2.53
C PHE A 80 -3.22 0.17 2.44
N GLY A 81 -4.16 0.77 3.18
CA GLY A 81 -5.59 0.47 3.09
C GLY A 81 -6.32 1.38 2.10
N VAL A 82 -6.18 2.71 2.24
CA VAL A 82 -6.98 3.69 1.48
C VAL A 82 -6.33 4.06 0.15
N LEU A 83 -5.03 4.40 0.14
CA LEU A 83 -4.37 4.84 -1.08
C LEU A 83 -4.45 3.83 -2.25
N PRO A 84 -4.28 2.50 -2.06
CA PRO A 84 -4.44 1.54 -3.15
C PRO A 84 -5.84 1.55 -3.77
N VAL A 85 -6.87 1.84 -2.97
CA VAL A 85 -8.24 1.98 -3.44
C VAL A 85 -8.41 3.26 -4.27
N CYS A 86 -7.84 4.38 -3.81
CA CYS A 86 -7.86 5.63 -4.57
C CYS A 86 -7.11 5.53 -5.91
N ILE A 87 -6.01 4.76 -5.94
CA ILE A 87 -5.29 4.45 -7.19
C ILE A 87 -6.17 3.62 -8.12
N GLY A 88 -6.85 2.58 -7.60
CA GLY A 88 -7.77 1.76 -8.38
C GLY A 88 -8.93 2.56 -8.98
N GLU A 89 -9.49 3.51 -8.23
CA GLU A 89 -10.53 4.43 -8.71
C GLU A 89 -9.99 5.35 -9.82
N ALA A 90 -8.78 5.89 -9.66
CA ALA A 90 -8.12 6.67 -10.70
C ALA A 90 -7.90 5.86 -11.98
N MET A 91 -7.50 4.58 -11.84
CA MET A 91 -7.38 3.65 -12.98
C MET A 91 -8.74 3.40 -13.65
N ALA A 92 -9.82 3.25 -12.88
CA ALA A 92 -11.16 3.10 -13.45
C ALA A 92 -11.63 4.33 -14.24
N GLY A 93 -11.28 5.54 -13.79
CA GLY A 93 -11.62 6.79 -14.46
C GLY A 93 -10.77 7.09 -15.71
N VAL A 94 -9.47 6.78 -15.67
CA VAL A 94 -8.50 7.13 -16.72
C VAL A 94 -8.22 5.96 -17.69
N GLY A 95 -8.58 4.74 -17.32
CA GLY A 95 -8.09 3.52 -17.95
C GLY A 95 -6.59 3.33 -17.70
N SER A 96 -5.94 2.55 -18.55
CA SER A 96 -4.49 2.28 -18.49
C SER A 96 -3.61 3.55 -18.51
N GLY A 97 -4.12 4.70 -18.97
CA GLY A 97 -3.36 5.95 -19.10
C GLY A 97 -2.26 5.91 -20.16
N ILE A 98 -2.17 4.82 -20.92
CA ILE A 98 -1.17 4.58 -21.97
C ILE A 98 -1.85 4.76 -23.33
N SER A 99 -1.23 5.55 -24.19
CA SER A 99 -1.63 5.74 -25.59
C SER A 99 -1.62 4.41 -26.37
N GLY A 100 -2.60 4.24 -27.26
CA GLY A 100 -2.71 3.02 -28.09
C GLY A 100 -3.36 1.82 -27.42
N ILE A 101 -3.51 1.81 -26.08
CA ILE A 101 -4.35 0.83 -25.39
C ILE A 101 -5.76 1.37 -25.36
N SER A 102 -6.64 0.71 -26.13
CA SER A 102 -8.05 1.08 -26.15
C SER A 102 -8.63 0.90 -24.75
N ARG A 103 -9.11 2.01 -24.17
CA ARG A 103 -9.96 1.94 -22.98
C ARG A 103 -11.05 0.93 -23.25
N ILE A 104 -11.39 0.12 -22.25
CA ILE A 104 -12.55 -0.75 -22.39
C ILE A 104 -13.79 0.15 -22.39
N HIS A 105 -14.23 0.52 -23.59
CA HIS A 105 -15.38 1.39 -23.81
C HIS A 105 -16.63 0.55 -23.67
N PHE A 106 -17.23 0.57 -22.49
CA PHE A 106 -18.50 -0.09 -22.25
C PHE A 106 -19.65 0.88 -22.53
N ASN A 107 -20.33 0.68 -23.66
CA ASN A 107 -21.55 1.41 -24.01
C ASN A 107 -22.78 0.80 -23.29
N GLY A 108 -23.74 1.65 -22.92
CA GLY A 108 -25.05 1.23 -22.38
C GLY A 108 -25.06 0.89 -20.88
N GLN A 109 -25.89 -0.10 -20.50
CA GLN A 109 -26.16 -0.53 -19.11
C GLN A 109 -24.91 -1.07 -18.39
N LEU A 110 -23.89 -1.48 -19.15
CA LEU A 110 -22.62 -1.99 -18.62
C LEU A 110 -21.75 -0.89 -17.98
N ARG A 111 -21.96 0.39 -18.36
CA ARG A 111 -21.34 1.56 -17.71
C ARG A 111 -21.79 1.76 -16.26
N SER A 112 -23.01 1.35 -15.89
CA SER A 112 -23.51 1.43 -14.51
C SER A 112 -23.18 0.18 -13.68
N LEU A 113 -22.92 -0.96 -14.32
CA LEU A 113 -22.58 -2.22 -13.63
C LEU A 113 -21.13 -2.28 -13.15
N LEU A 114 -20.20 -1.56 -13.80
CA LEU A 114 -18.79 -1.58 -13.43
C LEU A 114 -18.49 -0.98 -12.06
N PRO A 115 -18.98 0.24 -11.73
CA PRO A 115 -18.90 0.74 -10.36
C PRO A 115 -19.57 -0.20 -9.35
N ALA A 116 -20.67 -0.86 -9.75
CA ALA A 116 -21.40 -1.77 -8.87
C ALA A 116 -20.59 -3.02 -8.47
N LEU A 117 -19.60 -3.44 -9.27
CA LEU A 117 -18.69 -4.55 -8.94
C LEU A 117 -17.38 -4.09 -8.29
N MET A 118 -16.86 -2.93 -8.68
CA MET A 118 -15.59 -2.39 -8.16
C MET A 118 -15.73 -1.83 -6.74
N VAL A 119 -16.82 -1.12 -6.45
CA VAL A 119 -17.06 -0.50 -5.14
C VAL A 119 -17.07 -1.51 -3.99
N PRO A 120 -17.78 -2.65 -4.08
CA PRO A 120 -17.70 -3.68 -3.05
C PRO A 120 -16.28 -4.20 -2.81
N CYS A 121 -15.46 -4.35 -3.86
CA CYS A 121 -14.06 -4.78 -3.73
C CYS A 121 -13.23 -3.76 -2.96
N MET A 122 -13.41 -2.47 -3.24
CA MET A 122 -12.74 -1.37 -2.54
C MET A 122 -13.13 -1.33 -1.06
N LEU A 123 -14.44 -1.35 -0.77
CA LEU A 123 -14.95 -1.34 0.60
C LEU A 123 -14.46 -2.55 1.39
N PHE A 124 -14.49 -3.73 0.77
CA PHE A 124 -13.98 -4.96 1.37
C PHE A 124 -12.48 -4.88 1.67
N TYR A 125 -11.67 -4.37 0.74
CA TYR A 125 -10.22 -4.21 0.93
C TYR A 125 -9.89 -3.29 2.12
N VAL A 126 -10.51 -2.11 2.20
CA VAL A 126 -10.28 -1.18 3.32
C VAL A 126 -10.72 -1.78 4.65
N LEU A 127 -11.88 -2.44 4.68
CA LEU A 127 -12.40 -3.08 5.88
C LEU A 127 -11.48 -4.20 6.37
N THR A 128 -11.01 -5.07 5.47
CA THR A 128 -10.11 -6.17 5.81
C THR A 128 -8.73 -5.68 6.26
N ALA A 129 -8.20 -4.62 5.65
CA ALA A 129 -6.98 -3.95 6.10
C ALA A 129 -7.13 -3.41 7.54
N LEU A 130 -8.24 -2.73 7.83
CA LEU A 130 -8.56 -2.22 9.18
C LEU A 130 -8.64 -3.35 10.20
N ILE A 131 -9.40 -4.41 9.91
CA ILE A 131 -9.54 -5.59 10.79
C ILE A 131 -8.16 -6.20 11.06
N ARG A 132 -7.33 -6.34 10.03
CA ARG A 132 -6.00 -6.93 10.13
C ARG A 132 -5.04 -6.10 10.99
N LEU A 133 -5.06 -4.77 10.87
CA LEU A 133 -4.25 -3.89 11.72
C LEU A 133 -4.70 -3.95 13.18
N ALA A 134 -6.01 -3.86 13.43
CA ALA A 134 -6.56 -3.95 14.78
C ALA A 134 -6.25 -5.30 15.45
N TYR A 135 -6.47 -6.41 14.73
CA TYR A 135 -6.16 -7.75 15.23
C TYR A 135 -4.68 -7.94 15.54
N PHE A 136 -3.80 -7.42 14.67
CA PHE A 136 -2.37 -7.46 14.89
C PHE A 136 -1.94 -6.72 16.14
N ASN A 137 -2.45 -5.50 16.35
CA ASN A 137 -2.10 -4.69 17.50
C ASN A 137 -2.52 -5.32 18.82
N VAL A 138 -3.74 -5.88 18.89
CA VAL A 138 -4.24 -6.56 20.08
C VAL A 138 -3.39 -7.80 20.40
N LEU A 139 -3.15 -8.67 19.42
CA LEU A 139 -2.33 -9.86 19.63
C LEU A 139 -0.88 -9.53 20.00
N GLU A 140 -0.31 -8.47 19.42
CA GLU A 140 1.06 -8.05 19.74
C GLU A 140 1.14 -7.47 21.16
N GLU A 141 0.11 -6.76 21.62
CA GLU A 141 0.02 -6.29 23.00
C GLU A 141 -0.13 -7.46 23.99
N GLU A 142 -1.00 -8.43 23.71
CA GLU A 142 -1.16 -9.63 24.54
C GLU A 142 0.14 -10.43 24.63
N ARG A 143 0.83 -10.66 23.49
CA ARG A 143 2.11 -11.39 23.48
C ARG A 143 3.18 -10.68 24.29
N GLN A 144 3.27 -9.35 24.21
CA GLN A 144 4.24 -8.57 24.99
C GLN A 144 4.03 -8.70 26.51
N LYS A 145 2.82 -9.10 26.95
CA LYS A 145 2.52 -9.38 28.37
C LYS A 145 2.90 -10.80 28.79
N THR A 146 2.84 -11.77 27.87
CA THR A 146 2.98 -13.21 28.19
C THR A 146 4.32 -13.82 27.81
N GLU A 147 4.99 -13.33 26.76
CA GLU A 147 6.21 -13.93 26.20
C GLU A 147 7.39 -12.96 26.15
N VAL A 148 8.58 -13.47 26.47
CA VAL A 148 9.85 -12.73 26.35
C VAL A 148 10.59 -13.22 25.10
N GLY A 149 10.61 -12.40 24.03
CA GLY A 149 11.37 -12.73 22.82
C GLY A 149 10.90 -12.08 21.52
N CYS A 150 11.69 -12.23 20.45
CA CYS A 150 11.34 -11.78 19.11
C CYS A 150 10.41 -12.76 18.40
N ARG A 151 9.30 -12.26 17.84
CA ARG A 151 8.32 -13.03 17.05
C ARG A 151 8.98 -13.69 15.82
N LYS A 152 8.66 -14.95 15.56
CA LYS A 152 9.16 -15.70 14.39
C LYS A 152 8.24 -15.60 13.16
N SER A 153 6.91 -15.58 13.38
CA SER A 153 5.91 -15.55 12.30
C SER A 153 4.76 -14.57 12.58
N TYR A 154 4.20 -13.98 11.53
CA TYR A 154 2.94 -13.23 11.53
C TYR A 154 1.78 -14.11 11.09
N THR A 155 0.56 -13.81 11.53
CA THR A 155 -0.66 -14.49 11.06
C THR A 155 -1.35 -13.60 10.02
N GLY A 156 -1.57 -14.13 8.82
CA GLY A 156 -2.13 -13.41 7.67
C GLY A 156 -1.14 -12.45 7.01
N LEU A 157 -1.47 -12.01 5.80
CA LEU A 157 -0.62 -11.11 5.01
C LEU A 157 -0.47 -9.73 5.69
N PRO A 158 0.75 -9.19 5.83
CA PRO A 158 0.94 -7.81 6.31
C PRO A 158 0.37 -6.79 5.31
N VAL A 159 -0.29 -5.74 5.81
CA VAL A 159 -0.90 -4.70 4.96
C VAL A 159 0.15 -3.96 4.13
N THR A 160 1.37 -3.82 4.67
CA THR A 160 2.55 -3.22 4.02
C THR A 160 2.96 -3.95 2.73
N SER A 161 2.54 -5.20 2.52
CA SER A 161 2.74 -5.94 1.27
C SER A 161 2.08 -5.27 0.07
N ALA A 162 1.06 -4.42 0.30
CA ALA A 162 0.44 -3.60 -0.74
C ALA A 162 1.46 -2.76 -1.53
N ALA A 163 2.52 -2.30 -0.88
CA ALA A 163 3.58 -1.48 -1.48
C ALA A 163 4.48 -2.22 -2.48
N LEU A 164 4.33 -3.55 -2.62
CA LEU A 164 5.00 -4.35 -3.65
C LEU A 164 3.97 -4.97 -4.62
N ILE A 165 2.84 -5.44 -4.09
CA ILE A 165 1.78 -6.07 -4.90
C ILE A 165 1.27 -5.13 -5.97
N PHE A 166 0.81 -3.92 -5.60
CA PHE A 166 0.16 -3.03 -6.56
C PHE A 166 1.12 -2.43 -7.60
N PRO A 167 2.36 -2.02 -7.25
CA PRO A 167 3.36 -1.67 -8.27
C PRO A 167 3.62 -2.80 -9.27
N THR A 168 3.75 -4.05 -8.79
CA THR A 168 3.86 -5.23 -9.68
C THR A 168 2.67 -5.33 -10.63
N ILE A 169 1.43 -5.14 -10.14
CA ILE A 169 0.24 -5.21 -11.02
C ILE A 169 0.26 -4.12 -12.08
N LEU A 170 0.67 -2.89 -11.76
CA LEU A 170 0.79 -1.84 -12.77
C LEU A 170 1.92 -2.09 -13.76
N LEU A 171 3.01 -2.75 -13.38
CA LEU A 171 4.06 -3.14 -14.32
C LEU A 171 3.53 -4.09 -15.41
N ILE A 172 2.53 -4.92 -15.11
CA ILE A 172 1.88 -5.79 -16.09
C ILE A 172 1.28 -4.97 -17.24
N GLN A 173 0.79 -3.76 -16.96
CA GLN A 173 0.20 -2.87 -17.96
C GLN A 173 1.19 -2.49 -19.07
N TYR A 174 2.50 -2.45 -18.78
CA TYR A 174 3.54 -2.13 -19.76
C TYR A 174 3.94 -3.29 -20.65
N ILE A 175 3.60 -4.54 -20.27
CA ILE A 175 3.92 -5.74 -21.04
C ILE A 175 2.70 -6.35 -21.74
N THR A 176 1.48 -5.93 -21.38
CA THR A 176 0.24 -6.43 -21.98
C THR A 176 -0.50 -5.35 -22.77
N PRO A 177 -1.11 -5.70 -23.93
CA PRO A 177 -1.91 -4.77 -24.72
C PRO A 177 -3.32 -4.52 -24.15
N PHE A 178 -3.68 -5.16 -23.03
CA PHE A 178 -5.01 -5.08 -22.43
C PHE A 178 -5.02 -4.15 -21.21
N ASP A 179 -6.18 -3.57 -20.89
CA ASP A 179 -6.38 -2.75 -19.69
C ASP A 179 -6.38 -3.63 -18.43
N VAL A 180 -5.40 -3.42 -17.55
CA VAL A 180 -5.20 -4.21 -16.32
C VAL A 180 -6.10 -3.76 -15.17
N THR A 181 -6.98 -2.77 -15.36
CA THR A 181 -7.85 -2.24 -14.29
C THR A 181 -8.64 -3.36 -13.60
N PHE A 182 -9.23 -4.30 -14.34
CA PHE A 182 -9.93 -5.44 -13.73
C PHE A 182 -9.03 -6.37 -12.93
N ILE A 183 -7.79 -6.58 -13.41
CA ILE A 183 -6.79 -7.36 -12.70
C ILE A 183 -6.45 -6.66 -11.39
N TYR A 184 -6.30 -5.33 -11.40
CA TYR A 184 -6.06 -4.53 -10.20
C TYR A 184 -7.17 -4.72 -9.15
N PHE A 185 -8.45 -4.61 -9.55
CA PHE A 185 -9.57 -4.84 -8.62
C PHE A 185 -9.69 -6.29 -8.14
N ALA A 186 -9.39 -7.27 -8.99
CA ALA A 186 -9.31 -8.67 -8.57
C ALA A 186 -8.22 -8.86 -7.50
N PHE A 187 -7.05 -8.23 -7.67
CA PHE A 187 -5.98 -8.27 -6.69
C PHE A 187 -6.29 -7.47 -5.42
N LEU A 188 -7.07 -6.38 -5.47
CA LEU A 188 -7.62 -5.75 -4.26
C LEU A 188 -8.46 -6.78 -3.47
N PHE A 189 -9.38 -7.46 -4.12
CA PHE A 189 -10.24 -8.45 -3.46
C PHE A 189 -9.43 -9.63 -2.88
N ILE A 190 -8.53 -10.21 -3.68
CA ILE A 190 -7.66 -11.33 -3.25
C ILE A 190 -6.77 -10.89 -2.07
N THR A 191 -6.16 -9.72 -2.14
CA THR A 191 -5.29 -9.21 -1.06
C THR A 191 -6.10 -8.97 0.21
N GLY A 192 -7.33 -8.46 0.10
CA GLY A 192 -8.25 -8.32 1.23
C GLY A 192 -8.57 -9.65 1.91
N ILE A 193 -8.81 -10.71 1.13
CA ILE A 193 -8.97 -12.08 1.67
C ILE A 193 -7.68 -12.52 2.39
N LEU A 194 -6.51 -12.32 1.78
CA LEU A 194 -5.21 -12.70 2.35
C LEU A 194 -4.89 -11.96 3.65
N PHE A 195 -5.40 -10.74 3.86
CA PHE A 195 -5.25 -10.03 5.13
C PHE A 195 -5.92 -10.76 6.29
N ILE A 196 -7.09 -11.36 6.08
CA ILE A 196 -7.88 -12.01 7.14
C ILE A 196 -7.70 -13.53 7.20
N LEU A 197 -7.05 -14.14 6.21
CA LEU A 197 -6.75 -15.57 6.21
C LEU A 197 -5.72 -15.95 7.28
N LYS A 198 -5.96 -17.09 7.92
CA LYS A 198 -5.07 -17.65 8.95
C LYS A 198 -3.99 -18.51 8.29
N PHE A 199 -2.90 -17.88 7.87
CA PHE A 199 -1.67 -18.56 7.48
C PHE A 199 -0.46 -17.87 8.10
N GLU A 200 0.64 -18.60 8.28
CA GLU A 200 1.84 -18.04 8.87
C GLU A 200 2.78 -17.44 7.82
N VAL A 201 3.10 -16.16 7.97
CA VAL A 201 4.11 -15.46 7.17
C VAL A 201 5.36 -15.28 8.02
N PRO A 202 6.52 -15.84 7.63
CA PRO A 202 7.75 -15.68 8.40
C PRO A 202 8.14 -14.20 8.45
N LYS A 203 8.52 -13.72 9.63
CA LYS A 203 8.94 -12.32 9.78
C LYS A 203 10.27 -12.11 9.05
N PRO A 204 10.35 -11.17 8.10
CA PRO A 204 11.60 -10.91 7.39
C PRO A 204 12.63 -10.29 8.36
N GLY A 205 13.82 -10.88 8.42
CA GLY A 205 14.97 -10.29 9.11
C GLY A 205 15.50 -9.04 8.39
N LEU A 206 16.67 -8.53 8.81
CA LEU A 206 17.30 -7.39 8.14
C LEU A 206 17.57 -7.66 6.66
N ARG A 207 18.13 -8.83 6.35
CA ARG A 207 18.37 -9.26 4.97
C ARG A 207 17.08 -9.35 4.16
N GLY A 208 16.01 -9.91 4.73
CA GLY A 208 14.71 -10.01 4.06
C GLY A 208 14.11 -8.64 3.73
N ILE A 209 14.18 -7.68 4.67
CA ILE A 209 13.69 -6.32 4.41
C ILE A 209 14.55 -5.62 3.35
N LEU A 210 15.87 -5.78 3.36
CA LEU A 210 16.73 -5.22 2.31
C LEU A 210 16.41 -5.81 0.93
N ILE A 211 16.08 -7.11 0.86
CA ILE A 211 15.64 -7.74 -0.39
C ILE A 211 14.31 -7.14 -0.86
N MET A 212 13.31 -7.00 0.03
CA MET A 212 12.02 -6.38 -0.32
C MET A 212 12.18 -4.93 -0.78
N VAL A 213 13.03 -4.15 -0.12
CA VAL A 213 13.36 -2.78 -0.54
C VAL A 213 14.05 -2.78 -1.91
N GLY A 214 14.95 -3.75 -2.16
CA GLY A 214 15.58 -3.91 -3.47
C GLY A 214 14.58 -4.24 -4.58
N ILE A 215 13.60 -5.11 -4.29
CA ILE A 215 12.48 -5.42 -5.21
C ILE A 215 11.66 -4.15 -5.47
N GLY A 216 11.28 -3.40 -4.43
CA GLY A 216 10.53 -2.16 -4.60
C GLY A 216 11.30 -1.09 -5.39
N ILE A 217 12.61 -0.95 -5.18
CA ILE A 217 13.44 -0.03 -5.99
C ILE A 217 13.47 -0.48 -7.46
N LEU A 218 13.60 -1.79 -7.71
CA LEU A 218 13.57 -2.34 -9.06
C LEU A 218 12.21 -2.08 -9.74
N GLU A 219 11.11 -2.35 -9.04
CA GLU A 219 9.75 -2.05 -9.53
C GLU A 219 9.61 -0.57 -9.87
N GLY A 220 10.10 0.32 -8.99
CA GLY A 220 10.01 1.76 -9.15
C GLY A 220 10.81 2.23 -10.36
N ALA A 221 12.03 1.69 -10.55
CA ALA A 221 12.85 1.98 -11.72
C ALA A 221 12.17 1.51 -13.02
N LEU A 222 11.58 0.31 -13.02
CA LEU A 222 10.86 -0.21 -14.19
C LEU A 222 9.61 0.62 -14.51
N LEU A 223 8.85 1.06 -13.50
CA LEU A 223 7.71 1.97 -13.69
C LEU A 223 8.16 3.30 -14.29
N LEU A 224 9.26 3.87 -13.79
CA LEU A 224 9.83 5.13 -14.30
C LEU A 224 10.26 5.01 -15.77
N VAL A 225 10.94 3.91 -16.11
CA VAL A 225 11.32 3.59 -17.48
C VAL A 225 10.08 3.42 -18.36
N GLY A 226 9.06 2.69 -17.89
CA GLY A 226 7.80 2.51 -18.61
C GLY A 226 7.11 3.82 -18.97
N ILE A 227 7.03 4.76 -18.01
CA ILE A 227 6.49 6.10 -18.23
C ILE A 227 7.31 6.86 -19.29
N PHE A 228 8.63 6.88 -19.15
CA PHE A 228 9.49 7.64 -20.06
C PHE A 228 9.50 7.08 -21.49
N PHE A 229 9.48 5.75 -21.64
CA PHE A 229 9.42 5.12 -22.97
C PHE A 229 8.10 5.42 -23.67
N LEU A 230 6.97 5.41 -22.96
CA LEU A 230 5.67 5.68 -23.58
C LEU A 230 5.47 7.15 -23.96
N ASP A 231 6.00 8.08 -23.16
CA ASP A 231 6.00 9.50 -23.52
C ASP A 231 6.87 9.78 -24.77
N HIS A 232 7.90 8.98 -25.03
CA HIS A 232 8.82 9.19 -26.15
C HIS A 232 8.34 8.58 -27.49
N TYR A 233 7.47 7.56 -27.46
CA TYR A 233 6.94 6.91 -28.66
C TYR A 233 5.56 7.43 -29.13
N ASN A 234 5.02 8.45 -28.44
CA ASN A 234 3.83 9.17 -28.89
C ASN A 234 4.20 10.36 -29.77
N ILE A 235 4.38 10.08 -31.07
CA ILE A 235 4.20 11.06 -32.17
C ILE A 235 2.79 10.91 -32.70
#